data_AF-A0A7S2FFC4-F1
#
_entry.id   AF-A0A7S2FFC4-F1
#
_cell.length_a   1.000
_cell.length_b   1.000
_cell.length_c   1.000
_cell.angle_alpha   90.00
_cell.angle_beta   90.00
_cell.angle_gamma   90.00
#
_symmetry.space_group_name_H-M   'P 1'
#
loop_
_entity.id
_entity.type
_entity.pdbx_description
1 polymer ?
#
loop_
_entity_poly.entity_id
_entity_poly.type
_entity_poly.pdbx_seq_one_letter_code
_entity_poly.pdbx_strand_id
1 'polypeptide(L)'
;TWYIWYVTAYHEHTGYVGDYFRGFNQFSMLMEGPLDDIDAMWPSRQDTMQVAFAHVMTTLPGPPLCQDFSKYFMVPGKPAHGKEAKRLVDEMLDELDKLHRRLLFRNQRRKDDFLTFDPWCLEMSVA
;
A
#
# COMPACT_ATOMS: atom_id res chain seq x y z
N THR A 1 7.71 11.49 12.12
CA THR A 1 6.45 10.71 12.10
C THR A 1 5.58 11.04 10.89
N TRP A 2 5.15 12.29 10.68
CA TRP A 2 4.30 12.69 9.54
C TRP A 2 4.83 12.28 8.16
N TYR A 3 6.11 12.51 7.89
CA TYR A 3 6.70 12.13 6.60
C TYR A 3 6.66 10.62 6.35
N ILE A 4 7.04 9.80 7.35
CA ILE A 4 7.01 8.34 7.26
C ILE A 4 5.60 7.84 7.01
N TRP A 5 4.60 8.38 7.72
CA TRP A 5 3.19 8.03 7.48
C TRP A 5 2.74 8.39 6.05
N TYR A 6 3.18 9.55 5.54
CA TYR A 6 2.78 10.02 4.22
C TYR A 6 3.34 9.13 3.10
N VAL A 7 4.61 8.77 3.19
CA VAL A 7 5.30 7.96 2.16
C VAL A 7 5.01 6.46 2.24
N THR A 8 4.30 6.01 3.28
CA THR A 8 3.91 4.61 3.46
C THR A 8 2.39 4.47 3.42
N ALA A 9 1.72 4.59 4.56
CA ALA A 9 0.28 4.36 4.72
C ALA A 9 -0.60 5.30 3.88
N TYR A 10 -0.24 6.59 3.75
CA TYR A 10 -1.05 7.51 2.94
C TYR A 10 -0.87 7.25 1.44
N HIS A 11 0.37 7.06 0.99
CA HIS A 11 0.64 6.68 -0.40
C HIS A 11 -0.13 5.40 -0.75
N GLU A 12 -0.01 4.35 0.05
CA GLU A 12 -0.74 3.09 -0.14
C GLU A 12 -2.26 3.29 -0.13
N HIS A 13 -2.80 4.15 0.75
CA HIS A 13 -4.22 4.49 0.73
C HIS A 13 -4.67 5.20 -0.55
N THR A 14 -3.83 6.06 -1.12
CA THR A 14 -4.15 6.85 -2.32
C THR A 14 -3.75 6.19 -3.65
N GLY A 15 -2.74 5.32 -3.63
CA GLY A 15 -2.06 4.72 -4.78
C GLY A 15 -2.27 3.20 -4.86
N TYR A 16 -2.25 2.50 -3.72
CA TYR A 16 -2.58 1.07 -3.62
C TYR A 16 -4.08 0.90 -3.42
N VAL A 17 -4.78 1.24 -4.48
CA VAL A 17 -6.19 0.97 -4.73
C VAL A 17 -6.37 -0.53 -5.06
N GLY A 18 -5.48 -1.43 -4.60
CA GLY A 18 -5.53 -2.87 -4.90
C GLY A 18 -6.82 -3.55 -4.41
N ASP A 19 -7.39 -3.09 -3.30
CA ASP A 19 -8.71 -3.51 -2.82
C ASP A 19 -9.85 -2.87 -3.63
N TYR A 20 -9.65 -1.69 -4.20
CA TYR A 20 -10.64 -0.99 -5.02
C TYR A 20 -10.65 -1.50 -6.47
N PHE A 21 -9.51 -1.86 -7.06
CA PHE A 21 -9.41 -2.36 -8.44
C PHE A 21 -9.95 -3.80 -8.60
N ARG A 22 -10.21 -4.52 -7.49
CA ARG A 22 -11.00 -5.76 -7.54
C ARG A 22 -12.45 -5.52 -7.99
N GLY A 23 -12.95 -4.29 -7.82
CA GLY A 23 -14.18 -3.82 -8.45
C GLY A 23 -13.83 -2.78 -9.51
N PHE A 24 -14.03 -3.13 -10.78
CA PHE A 24 -14.03 -2.21 -11.92
C PHE A 24 -14.50 -0.80 -11.52
N ASN A 25 -13.60 0.19 -11.63
CA ASN A 25 -13.80 1.52 -11.07
C ASN A 25 -14.86 2.30 -11.86
N GLN A 26 -16.06 2.40 -11.29
CA GLN A 26 -17.18 3.20 -11.83
C GLN A 26 -16.89 4.71 -11.85
N PHE A 27 -15.80 5.18 -11.21
CA PHE A 27 -15.48 6.59 -11.07
C PHE A 27 -14.33 7.08 -11.95
N SER A 28 -13.67 6.22 -12.74
CA SER A 28 -12.49 6.62 -13.51
C SER A 28 -12.70 6.81 -15.01
N MET A 29 -13.93 6.75 -15.51
CA MET A 29 -14.13 6.76 -16.95
C MET A 29 -14.97 7.95 -17.39
N LEU A 30 -14.35 8.80 -18.20
CA LEU A 30 -14.99 9.86 -18.96
C LEU A 30 -16.19 9.24 -19.70
N MET A 31 -17.40 9.51 -19.20
CA MET A 31 -18.63 9.08 -19.86
C MET A 31 -18.91 10.04 -21.00
N GLU A 32 -18.48 9.69 -22.21
CA GLU A 32 -18.93 10.34 -23.43
C GLU A 32 -19.91 9.39 -24.13
N GLY A 33 -21.20 9.69 -24.04
CA GLY A 33 -22.24 8.88 -24.65
C GLY A 33 -23.63 9.46 -24.39
N PRO A 34 -24.63 9.03 -25.16
CA PRO A 34 -25.99 9.52 -25.03
C PRO A 34 -26.68 8.86 -23.81
N LEU A 35 -27.45 9.65 -23.04
CA LEU A 35 -28.04 9.23 -21.75
C LEU A 35 -29.09 8.10 -21.87
N ASP A 36 -29.58 7.86 -23.08
CA ASP A 36 -30.54 6.81 -23.42
C ASP A 36 -29.88 5.46 -23.74
N ASP A 37 -28.55 5.40 -23.84
CA ASP A 37 -27.78 4.18 -24.05
C ASP A 37 -26.58 4.11 -23.09
N ILE A 38 -26.81 3.48 -21.93
CA ILE A 38 -25.79 3.28 -20.88
C ILE A 38 -24.62 2.44 -21.39
N ASP A 39 -24.87 1.50 -22.30
CA ASP A 39 -23.82 0.64 -22.86
C ASP A 39 -22.91 1.44 -23.80
N ALA A 40 -23.44 2.45 -24.50
CA ALA A 40 -22.66 3.38 -25.31
C ALA A 40 -21.89 4.43 -24.50
N MET A 41 -22.30 4.69 -23.25
CA MET A 41 -21.53 5.50 -22.29
C MET A 41 -20.35 4.72 -21.70
N TRP A 42 -20.33 3.39 -21.88
CA TRP A 42 -19.19 2.58 -21.49
C TRP A 42 -18.02 2.88 -22.42
N PRO A 43 -16.85 3.25 -21.90
CA PRO A 43 -15.71 3.54 -22.74
C PRO A 43 -15.35 2.35 -23.63
N SER A 44 -14.96 2.70 -24.86
CA SER A 44 -14.42 1.74 -25.82
C SER A 44 -13.10 1.14 -25.30
N ARG A 45 -12.64 0.02 -25.89
CA ARG A 45 -11.45 -0.80 -25.54
C ARG A 45 -10.13 -0.09 -25.15
N GLN A 46 -10.03 1.24 -25.28
CA GLN A 46 -8.94 2.08 -24.76
C GLN A 46 -8.72 1.96 -23.24
N ASP A 47 -9.67 1.39 -22.49
CA ASP A 47 -9.49 0.99 -21.08
C ASP A 47 -8.34 -0.01 -20.85
N THR A 48 -7.92 -0.74 -21.89
CA THR A 48 -6.77 -1.66 -21.78
C THR A 48 -5.49 -0.89 -21.38
N MET A 49 -5.31 0.35 -21.84
CA MET A 49 -4.15 1.15 -21.45
C MET A 49 -4.25 1.69 -20.03
N GLN A 50 -5.46 2.04 -19.56
CA GLN A 50 -5.66 2.48 -18.18
C GLN A 50 -5.49 1.33 -17.19
N VAL A 51 -6.04 0.15 -17.52
CA VAL A 51 -5.83 -1.08 -16.74
C VAL A 51 -4.35 -1.47 -16.76
N ALA A 52 -3.68 -1.40 -17.92
CA ALA A 52 -2.24 -1.66 -17.99
C ALA A 52 -1.43 -0.63 -17.19
N PHE A 53 -1.80 0.65 -17.23
CA PHE A 53 -1.16 1.70 -16.44
C PHE A 53 -1.37 1.47 -14.94
N ALA A 54 -2.60 1.22 -14.51
CA ALA A 54 -2.91 0.87 -13.12
C ALA A 54 -2.14 -0.38 -12.68
N HIS A 55 -2.04 -1.39 -13.55
CA HIS A 55 -1.24 -2.58 -13.28
C HIS A 55 0.24 -2.22 -13.12
N VAL A 56 0.84 -1.46 -14.03
CA VAL A 56 2.25 -1.01 -13.93
C VAL A 56 2.50 -0.22 -12.63
N MET A 57 1.60 0.69 -12.28
CA MET A 57 1.71 1.51 -11.07
C MET A 57 1.49 0.74 -9.76
N THR A 58 0.96 -0.49 -9.81
CA THR A 58 0.65 -1.30 -8.61
C THR A 58 1.41 -2.63 -8.55
N THR A 59 2.21 -2.98 -9.55
CA THR A 59 2.87 -4.30 -9.68
C THR A 59 4.30 -4.36 -9.20
N LEU A 60 4.97 -3.23 -9.02
CA LEU A 60 6.38 -3.19 -8.62
C LEU A 60 6.49 -2.93 -7.12
N PRO A 61 6.53 -3.96 -6.26
CA PRO A 61 6.64 -3.74 -4.84
C PRO A 61 8.01 -3.12 -4.51
N GLY A 62 7.97 -1.93 -3.95
CA GLY A 62 9.10 -1.34 -3.24
C GLY A 62 9.51 -2.19 -2.03
N PRO A 63 10.63 -1.85 -1.37
CA PRO A 63 11.04 -2.54 -0.15
C PRO A 63 9.96 -2.42 0.94
N PRO A 64 9.58 -3.51 1.62
CA PRO A 64 8.48 -3.49 2.57
C PRO A 64 8.81 -2.66 3.83
N LEU A 65 7.79 -2.08 4.46
CA LEU A 65 7.93 -1.35 5.71
C LEU A 65 8.45 -2.24 6.84
N CYS A 66 7.95 -3.48 6.93
CA CYS A 66 8.31 -4.45 7.98
C CYS A 66 9.60 -5.23 7.67
N GLN A 67 10.67 -4.54 7.27
CA GLN A 67 12.00 -5.14 7.10
C GLN A 67 12.98 -4.67 8.19
N ASP A 68 14.03 -5.44 8.45
CA ASP A 68 15.12 -4.99 9.32
C ASP A 68 16.00 -3.95 8.59
N PHE A 69 15.78 -2.67 8.91
CA PHE A 69 16.58 -1.55 8.42
C PHE A 69 17.57 -1.00 9.47
N SER A 70 17.80 -1.74 10.57
CA SER A 70 18.76 -1.35 11.62
C SER A 70 20.18 -1.17 11.09
N LYS A 71 20.51 -1.87 9.99
CA LYS A 71 21.80 -1.77 9.31
C LYS A 71 22.15 -0.36 8.83
N TYR A 72 21.14 0.45 8.48
CA TYR A 72 21.36 1.82 7.99
C TYR A 72 21.69 2.80 9.12
N PHE A 73 21.49 2.40 10.38
CA PHE A 73 21.83 3.20 11.56
C PHE A 73 23.11 2.75 12.26
N MET A 74 23.81 1.75 11.72
CA MET A 74 25.09 1.31 12.26
C MET A 74 26.18 2.35 11.97
N VAL A 75 26.69 3.00 13.01
CA VAL A 75 27.78 3.98 12.90
C VAL A 75 29.13 3.28 13.10
N PRO A 76 30.05 3.32 12.11
CA PRO A 76 31.41 2.78 12.25
C PRO A 76 32.11 3.36 13.50
N GLY A 77 32.72 2.49 14.31
CA GLY A 77 33.40 2.89 15.54
C GLY A 77 32.49 3.17 16.75
N LYS A 78 31.16 3.03 16.63
CA LYS A 78 30.21 3.20 17.75
C LYS A 78 29.24 2.02 17.87
N PRO A 79 29.71 0.84 18.30
CA PRO A 79 28.89 -0.38 18.36
C PRO A 79 27.69 -0.26 19.31
N ALA A 80 27.79 0.54 20.38
CA ALA A 80 26.67 0.79 21.30
C ALA A 80 25.48 1.49 20.63
N HIS A 81 25.72 2.39 19.67
CA HIS A 81 24.65 3.07 18.93
C HIS A 81 23.96 2.11 17.96
N GLY A 82 24.69 1.18 17.35
CA GLY A 82 24.11 0.13 16.51
C GLY A 82 23.20 -0.82 17.29
N LYS A 83 23.59 -1.20 18.51
CA LYS A 83 22.74 -2.03 19.40
C LYS A 83 21.45 -1.32 19.78
N GLU A 84 21.54 -0.03 20.12
CA GLU A 84 20.37 0.76 20.48
C GLU A 84 19.43 0.99 19.29
N ALA A 85 19.98 1.30 18.11
CA ALA A 85 19.19 1.42 16.90
C ALA A 85 18.48 0.12 16.54
N LYS A 86 19.16 -1.03 16.68
CA LYS A 86 18.54 -2.34 16.49
C LYS A 86 17.38 -2.58 17.47
N ARG A 87 17.59 -2.31 18.77
CA ARG A 87 16.53 -2.44 19.79
C ARG A 87 15.30 -1.62 19.43
N LEU A 88 15.47 -0.37 19.00
CA LEU A 88 14.37 0.52 18.61
C LEU A 88 13.66 0.05 17.34
N VAL A 89 14.38 -0.48 16.35
CA VAL A 89 13.78 -1.07 15.14
C VAL A 89 12.97 -2.32 15.50
N ASP A 90 13.53 -3.20 16.31
CA ASP A 90 12.85 -4.42 16.77
C ASP A 90 11.55 -4.06 17.55
N GLU A 91 11.60 -3.04 18.43
CA GLU A 91 10.41 -2.53 19.15
C GLU A 91 9.35 -1.95 18.22
N MET A 92 9.77 -1.21 17.18
CA MET A 92 8.84 -0.68 16.19
C MET A 92 8.17 -1.81 15.39
N LEU A 93 8.92 -2.82 14.97
CA LEU A 93 8.39 -3.98 14.24
C LEU A 93 7.40 -4.77 15.09
N ASP A 94 7.66 -4.92 16.39
CA ASP A 94 6.73 -5.56 17.33
C ASP A 94 5.38 -4.81 17.44
N GLU A 95 5.40 -3.48 17.46
CA GLU A 95 4.17 -2.68 17.45
C GLU A 95 3.40 -2.79 16.12
N LEU A 96 4.12 -2.82 14.99
CA LEU A 96 3.50 -3.03 13.68
C LEU A 96 2.89 -4.44 13.56
N ASP A 97 3.54 -5.46 14.11
CA ASP A 97 3.03 -6.84 14.11
C ASP A 97 1.74 -6.97 14.95
N LYS A 98 1.63 -6.24 16.06
CA LYS A 98 0.37 -6.16 16.83
C LYS A 98 -0.77 -5.59 15.98
N LEU A 99 -0.50 -4.57 15.17
CA LEU A 99 -1.52 -3.99 14.27
C LEU A 99 -1.92 -4.99 13.17
N HIS A 100 -0.95 -5.66 12.54
CA HIS A 100 -1.20 -6.70 11.54
C HIS A 100 -2.12 -7.80 12.06
N ARG A 101 -1.82 -8.39 13.23
CA ARG A 101 -2.63 -9.45 13.84
C ARG A 101 -4.07 -8.99 14.12
N ARG A 102 -4.26 -7.72 14.53
CA ARG A 102 -5.60 -7.13 14.72
C ARG A 102 -6.36 -6.98 13.41
N LEU A 103 -5.67 -6.63 12.32
CA LEU A 103 -6.26 -6.56 10.98
C LEU A 103 -6.65 -7.93 10.46
N LEU A 104 -5.79 -8.95 10.60
CA LEU A 104 -6.13 -10.33 10.24
C LEU A 104 -7.39 -10.81 10.96
N PHE A 105 -7.47 -10.59 12.28
CA PHE A 105 -8.66 -10.96 13.05
C PHE A 105 -9.92 -10.21 12.61
N ARG A 106 -9.79 -8.92 12.24
CA ARG A 106 -10.89 -8.13 11.69
C ARG A 106 -11.35 -8.65 10.33
N ASN A 107 -10.41 -9.03 9.46
CA ASN A 107 -10.68 -9.47 8.09
C ASN A 107 -11.38 -10.84 8.06
N GLN A 108 -11.10 -11.74 9.00
CA GLN A 108 -11.83 -13.01 9.18
C GLN A 108 -13.36 -12.86 9.33
N ARG A 109 -13.84 -11.68 9.72
CA ARG A 109 -15.27 -11.38 9.94
C ARG A 109 -15.90 -10.61 8.79
N ARG A 110 -15.15 -10.34 7.72
CA ARG A 110 -15.59 -9.54 6.57
C ARG A 110 -15.67 -10.43 5.33
N LYS A 111 -16.50 -9.99 4.38
CA LYS A 111 -16.61 -10.63 3.07
C LYS A 111 -15.35 -10.38 2.23
N ASP A 112 -14.80 -9.18 2.37
CA ASP A 112 -13.61 -8.72 1.67
C ASP A 112 -12.53 -8.32 2.68
N ASP A 113 -11.31 -8.76 2.42
CA ASP A 113 -10.15 -8.37 3.21
C ASP A 113 -9.88 -6.87 3.06
N PHE A 114 -9.40 -6.27 4.14
CA PHE A 114 -8.94 -4.88 4.13
C PHE A 114 -7.43 -4.89 4.35
N LEU A 115 -6.68 -4.68 3.28
CA LEU A 115 -5.22 -4.79 3.25
C LEU A 115 -4.53 -3.43 3.22
N THR A 116 -5.25 -2.36 2.86
CA THR A 116 -4.71 -0.99 2.65
C THR A 116 -3.82 -0.46 3.77
N PHE A 117 -4.02 -0.87 5.02
CA PHE A 117 -3.22 -0.42 6.17
C PHE A 117 -2.51 -1.57 6.89
N ASP A 118 -2.40 -2.72 6.25
CA ASP A 118 -1.62 -3.83 6.80
C ASP A 118 -0.13 -3.50 6.72
N PRO A 119 0.59 -3.35 7.85
CA PRO A 119 2.01 -3.00 7.83
C PRO A 119 2.91 -3.95 7.03
N TRP A 120 2.47 -5.20 6.82
CA TRP A 120 3.19 -6.19 6.01
C TRP A 120 2.96 -6.06 4.51
N CYS A 121 1.92 -5.33 4.12
CA CYS A 121 1.64 -4.98 2.73
C CYS A 121 2.23 -3.61 2.37
N LEU A 122 2.41 -2.71 3.34
CA LEU A 122 2.92 -1.37 3.09
C LEU A 122 4.38 -1.37 2.63
N GLU A 123 4.68 -0.56 1.62
CA GLU A 123 6.04 -0.21 1.24
C GLU A 123 6.65 0.81 2.21
N MET A 124 7.98 0.84 2.30
CA MET A 124 8.70 1.79 3.16
C MET A 124 8.79 3.21 2.59
N SER A 125 8.49 3.37 1.31
CA SER A 125 8.57 4.62 0.55
C SER A 125 7.72 4.54 -0.71
N VAL A 126 7.48 5.68 -1.37
CA VAL A 126 6.89 5.74 -2.72
C VAL A 126 7.96 5.32 -3.75
N ALA A 127 7.70 4.27 -4.52
CA ALA A 127 8.61 3.73 -5.55
C ALA A 127 8.06 3.89 -6.97
#